data_AF-A0A938SQV3-F1
#
_entry.id   AF-A0A938SQV3-F1
#
_cell.length_a   1.000
_cell.length_b   1.000
_cell.length_c   1.000
_cell.angle_alpha   90.00
_cell.angle_beta   90.00
_cell.angle_gamma   90.00
#
_symmetry.space_group_name_H-M   'P 1'
#
loop_
_entity.id
_entity.type
_entity.pdbx_description
1 polymer ?
#
loop_
_entity_poly.entity_id
_entity_poly.type
_entity_poly.pdbx_seq_one_letter_code
_entity_poly.pdbx_strand_id
1 'polypeptide(L)'
;MNDRKCARNWLLLVLTCAAGLGGRPAAAQIERPGGDVEQVTSIFPPAPRALRQQLARARKALEEQRYDEAVDRLGQLLASPQTGVDKAEQAAEQDYFLGDSNEPGTQVSLKSEAQRLLGAMPPKGRELYELKFGADARQWLESAMERQDVEELVEVTRRYFHTNAGYEATMLLGRYHLDQGQPLAAALRFQLLLTSPHATAAYDPELSVLLATCWLLAGMPDRAREALAGIKQRSPDAAIRVGGQRVAIFADERESLGWLANVMGAGFIASSVGATEWTMFRGAASRNGESAAGLPLLTPRWLVRTANHPTDESLIRQQRQVFVDQGIPTLPGLHPLAVSHMVLMRTPRRLIAVDLETGKRTWDFPWMEAPDEESLHQDRVRPLRHDQDPRVIELQQRVWDDAPYGQMSSDGRYVFLLWGLTANTGQTPVIVQPGGRIGPNTKDASRINKLVALDLKAEGKLRWIVGDEDGTDEPQLAGAFFLGAPLPLMGQLYVLAEQAGQIRLVVLDIDTGALQWSQQLAHVEMRDISVDSLRRAAGASPSFSN
;
A
#
# COMPACT_ATOMS: atom_id res chain seq x y z
N MET A 1 18.21 -50.66 -55.76
CA MET A 1 16.97 -49.86 -55.91
C MET A 1 16.65 -49.28 -54.54
N ASN A 2 16.43 -47.97 -54.50
CA ASN A 2 16.81 -47.07 -53.41
C ASN A 2 16.10 -47.29 -52.07
N ASP A 3 16.92 -47.56 -51.05
CA ASP A 3 16.74 -47.06 -49.69
C ASP A 3 16.94 -45.54 -49.67
N ARG A 4 15.92 -44.76 -49.27
CA ARG A 4 16.07 -43.35 -48.91
C ARG A 4 15.22 -43.00 -47.70
N LYS A 5 15.94 -42.89 -46.58
CA LYS A 5 15.85 -41.86 -45.53
C LYS A 5 14.80 -40.77 -45.78
N CYS A 6 13.93 -40.55 -44.79
CA CYS A 6 13.46 -39.20 -44.50
C CYS A 6 13.35 -39.03 -42.98
N ALA A 7 14.45 -38.54 -42.40
CA ALA A 7 14.47 -37.93 -41.09
C ALA A 7 13.55 -36.71 -41.14
N ARG A 8 12.46 -36.74 -40.36
CA ARG A 8 11.53 -35.63 -40.26
C ARG A 8 12.05 -34.70 -39.18
N ASN A 9 13.00 -33.85 -39.58
CA ASN A 9 13.42 -32.65 -38.85
C ASN A 9 12.17 -31.84 -38.49
N TRP A 10 11.86 -31.72 -37.21
CA TRP A 10 11.05 -30.62 -36.71
C TRP A 10 11.94 -29.38 -36.66
N LEU A 11 12.07 -28.70 -37.80
CA LEU A 11 12.53 -27.32 -37.84
C LEU A 11 11.45 -26.48 -37.14
N LEU A 12 11.71 -26.09 -35.90
CA LEU A 12 11.03 -24.97 -35.25
C LEU A 12 11.43 -23.72 -36.04
N LEU A 13 10.55 -23.34 -36.97
CA LEU A 13 10.66 -22.12 -37.72
C LEU A 13 10.29 -20.98 -36.77
N VAL A 14 11.30 -20.41 -36.10
CA VAL A 14 11.18 -19.13 -35.41
C VAL A 14 10.99 -18.07 -36.50
N LEU A 15 9.74 -17.83 -36.86
CA LEU A 15 9.34 -16.68 -37.65
C LEU A 15 9.42 -15.46 -36.74
N THR A 16 10.60 -14.84 -36.70
CA THR A 16 10.76 -13.44 -36.28
C THR A 16 10.04 -12.55 -37.29
N CYS A 17 8.73 -12.37 -37.10
CA CYS A 17 8.02 -11.23 -37.66
C CYS A 17 8.39 -10.00 -36.82
N ALA A 18 9.46 -9.31 -37.24
CA ALA A 18 9.70 -7.93 -36.88
C ALA A 18 8.66 -7.05 -37.60
N ALA A 19 7.45 -7.00 -37.03
CA ALA A 19 6.49 -5.94 -37.31
C ALA A 19 6.56 -4.98 -36.12
N GLY A 20 7.16 -3.81 -36.36
CA GLY A 20 7.14 -2.70 -35.42
C GLY A 20 5.71 -2.24 -35.18
N LEU A 21 5.09 -2.79 -34.15
CA LEU A 21 3.86 -2.29 -33.56
C LEU A 21 4.25 -1.67 -32.22
N GLY A 22 4.39 -0.34 -32.23
CA GLY A 22 4.37 0.45 -31.01
C GLY A 22 3.01 0.32 -30.35
N GLY A 23 2.84 -0.72 -29.54
CA GLY A 23 1.67 -0.94 -28.70
C GLY A 23 1.65 0.11 -27.60
N ARG A 24 0.95 1.22 -27.84
CA ARG A 24 0.48 2.10 -26.75
C ARG A 24 -0.36 1.23 -25.80
N PRO A 25 -0.18 1.31 -24.48
CA PRO A 25 -1.10 0.63 -23.57
C PRO A 25 -2.51 1.12 -23.88
N ALA A 26 -3.44 0.18 -24.04
CA ALA A 26 -4.85 0.48 -24.23
C ALA A 26 -5.38 1.12 -22.93
N ALA A 27 -5.21 2.43 -22.80
CA ALA A 27 -6.09 3.25 -21.99
C ALA A 27 -7.47 3.09 -22.61
N ALA A 28 -8.44 2.60 -21.83
CA ALA A 28 -9.84 2.69 -22.22
C ALA A 28 -10.15 4.17 -22.45
N GLN A 29 -10.16 4.59 -23.72
CA GLN A 29 -10.66 5.90 -24.11
C GLN A 29 -12.16 5.87 -23.89
N ILE A 30 -12.57 6.36 -22.72
CA ILE A 30 -13.94 6.79 -22.47
C ILE A 30 -14.14 8.00 -23.38
N GLU A 31 -14.76 7.80 -24.55
CA GLU A 31 -15.29 8.91 -25.35
C GLU A 31 -16.33 9.64 -24.49
N ARG A 32 -15.95 10.80 -23.97
CA ARG A 32 -16.87 11.74 -23.33
C ARG A 32 -17.58 12.53 -24.44
N PRO A 33 -18.91 12.61 -24.47
CA PRO A 33 -19.59 13.54 -25.35
C PRO A 33 -19.25 14.97 -24.91
N GLY A 34 -18.95 15.82 -25.90
CA GLY A 34 -18.39 17.15 -25.72
C GLY A 34 -19.17 18.04 -24.75
N GLY A 35 -18.50 18.40 -23.66
CA GLY A 35 -18.78 19.55 -22.82
C GLY A 35 -17.43 20.15 -22.44
N ASP A 36 -17.32 21.48 -22.46
CA ASP A 36 -16.08 22.22 -22.19
C ASP A 36 -15.38 21.65 -20.94
N VAL A 37 -14.22 21.02 -21.15
CA VAL A 37 -13.36 20.57 -20.06
C VAL A 37 -12.68 21.82 -19.53
N GLU A 38 -13.31 22.48 -18.55
CA GLU A 38 -12.58 23.40 -17.68
C GLU A 38 -11.31 22.68 -17.22
N GLN A 39 -10.16 23.31 -17.48
CA GLN A 39 -8.85 22.81 -17.10
C GLN A 39 -8.88 22.48 -15.62
N VAL A 40 -8.78 21.19 -15.27
CA VAL A 40 -8.72 20.75 -13.88
C VAL A 40 -7.52 21.46 -13.23
N THR A 41 -7.81 22.48 -12.44
CA THR A 41 -6.87 23.15 -11.56
C THR A 41 -6.31 22.10 -10.62
N SER A 42 -4.99 21.89 -10.68
CA SER A 42 -4.17 21.09 -9.78
C SER A 42 -4.88 20.10 -8.84
N ILE A 43 -4.88 18.81 -9.21
CA ILE A 43 -5.41 17.70 -8.40
C ILE A 43 -4.74 17.66 -7.01
N PHE A 44 -3.45 18.03 -6.93
CA PHE A 44 -2.69 18.09 -5.69
C PHE A 44 -2.87 19.44 -4.98
N PRO A 45 -3.18 19.47 -3.68
CA PRO A 45 -3.25 20.71 -2.93
C PRO A 45 -1.84 21.32 -2.79
N PRO A 46 -1.65 22.63 -3.06
CA PRO A 46 -0.36 23.27 -2.87
C PRO A 46 -0.03 23.39 -1.38
N ALA A 47 1.26 23.27 -1.04
CA ALA A 47 1.74 23.52 0.31
C ALA A 47 1.31 24.91 0.83
N PRO A 48 0.97 25.04 2.13
CA PRO A 48 0.65 26.32 2.75
C PRO A 48 1.69 27.40 2.43
N ARG A 49 1.23 28.62 2.16
CA ARG A 49 2.10 29.74 1.73
C ARG A 49 3.24 30.00 2.71
N ALA A 50 3.00 29.85 4.01
CA ALA A 50 4.01 30.02 5.06
C ALA A 50 5.17 29.01 4.92
N LEU A 51 4.86 27.72 4.74
CA LEU A 51 5.87 26.66 4.59
C LEU A 51 6.68 26.85 3.30
N ARG A 52 6.02 27.21 2.18
CA ARG A 52 6.70 27.53 0.92
C ARG A 52 7.65 28.73 1.05
N GLN A 53 7.22 29.77 1.76
CA GLN A 53 8.06 30.94 2.00
C GLN A 53 9.26 30.62 2.91
N GLN A 54 9.07 29.75 3.91
CA GLN A 54 10.15 29.29 4.78
C GLN A 54 11.21 28.52 4.00
N LEU A 55 10.80 27.57 3.14
CA LEU A 55 11.71 26.84 2.26
C LEU A 55 12.42 27.76 1.26
N ALA A 56 11.71 28.70 0.64
CA ALA A 56 12.31 29.65 -0.29
C ALA A 56 13.36 30.55 0.40
N ARG A 57 13.09 30.99 1.63
CA ARG A 57 14.06 31.76 2.45
C ARG A 57 15.27 30.91 2.85
N ALA A 58 15.07 29.63 3.15
CA ALA A 58 16.18 28.71 3.45
C ALA A 58 17.09 28.52 2.23
N ARG A 59 16.53 28.34 1.02
CA ARG A 59 17.30 28.26 -0.23
C ARG A 59 18.14 29.52 -0.46
N LYS A 60 17.52 30.70 -0.33
CA LYS A 60 18.22 31.98 -0.47
C LYS A 60 19.36 32.14 0.55
N ALA A 61 19.14 31.73 1.81
CA ALA A 61 20.18 31.76 2.82
C ALA A 61 21.37 30.83 2.47
N LEU A 62 21.11 29.67 1.84
CA LEU A 62 22.16 28.77 1.37
C LEU A 62 22.96 29.35 0.21
N GLU A 63 22.29 29.99 -0.76
CA GLU A 63 22.94 30.68 -1.88
C GLU A 63 23.87 31.80 -1.38
N GLU A 64 23.45 32.52 -0.35
CA GLU A 64 24.22 33.59 0.29
C GLU A 64 25.22 33.07 1.35
N GLN A 65 25.39 31.76 1.49
CA GLN A 65 26.27 31.10 2.48
C GLN A 65 25.98 31.46 3.95
N ARG A 66 24.76 31.92 4.25
CA ARG A 66 24.24 32.19 5.59
C ARG A 66 23.70 30.90 6.20
N TYR A 67 24.61 29.96 6.50
CA TYR A 67 24.26 28.61 6.96
C TYR A 67 23.46 28.59 8.27
N ASP A 68 23.75 29.52 9.18
CA ASP A 68 23.06 29.63 10.48
C ASP A 68 21.54 29.81 10.32
N GLU A 69 21.14 30.78 9.48
CA GLU A 69 19.73 31.04 9.15
C GLU A 69 19.08 29.90 8.35
N ALA A 70 19.84 29.26 7.45
CA ALA A 70 19.34 28.14 6.67
C ALA A 70 19.03 26.94 7.57
N VAL A 71 19.95 26.61 8.48
CA VAL A 71 19.82 25.54 9.46
C VAL A 71 18.62 25.76 10.36
N ASP A 72 18.39 26.98 10.87
CA ASP A 72 17.20 27.26 11.70
C ASP A 72 15.90 27.02 10.94
N ARG A 73 15.81 27.55 9.72
CA ARG A 73 14.58 27.44 8.92
C ARG A 73 14.29 26.01 8.53
N LEU A 74 15.30 25.23 8.14
CA LEU A 74 15.13 23.83 7.73
C LEU A 74 14.90 22.93 8.95
N GLY A 75 15.62 23.15 10.05
CA GLY A 75 15.43 22.44 11.30
C GLY A 75 14.02 22.64 11.87
N GLN A 76 13.52 23.89 11.91
CA GLN A 76 12.14 24.17 12.32
C GLN A 76 11.11 23.50 11.40
N LEU A 77 11.38 23.43 10.09
CA LEU A 77 10.48 22.80 9.12
C LEU A 77 10.36 21.28 9.35
N LEU A 78 11.42 20.65 9.85
CA LEU A 78 11.47 19.22 10.14
C LEU A 78 11.04 18.89 11.58
N ALA A 79 11.36 19.76 12.54
CA ALA A 79 11.19 19.51 13.97
C ALA A 79 9.87 20.01 14.56
N SER A 80 8.99 20.65 13.77
CA SER A 80 7.69 21.17 14.23
C SER A 80 6.96 20.16 15.15
N PRO A 81 6.49 20.58 16.34
CA PRO A 81 5.84 19.69 17.32
C PRO A 81 4.61 18.97 16.78
N GLN A 82 4.35 17.76 17.31
CA GLN A 82 3.25 16.84 16.96
C GLN A 82 1.98 17.05 17.82
N THR A 83 1.97 18.07 18.68
CA THR A 83 1.01 18.16 19.79
C THR A 83 -0.07 19.22 19.58
N GLY A 84 -0.30 19.62 18.34
CA GLY A 84 -1.16 20.75 18.05
C GLY A 84 -2.62 20.38 17.83
N VAL A 85 -3.49 20.77 18.76
CA VAL A 85 -4.95 20.53 18.67
C VAL A 85 -5.59 21.45 17.62
N ASP A 86 -4.88 22.48 17.17
CA ASP A 86 -5.38 23.45 16.19
C ASP A 86 -5.19 22.99 14.74
N LYS A 87 -6.18 23.23 13.88
CA LYS A 87 -6.15 22.91 12.43
C LYS A 87 -4.94 23.48 11.69
N ALA A 88 -4.34 24.56 12.18
CA ALA A 88 -3.13 25.17 11.62
C ALA A 88 -1.85 24.38 11.98
N GLU A 89 -1.82 23.74 13.14
CA GLU A 89 -0.71 22.90 13.59
C GLU A 89 -0.79 21.50 12.96
N GLN A 90 -1.99 20.94 12.79
CA GLN A 90 -2.24 19.73 11.98
C GLN A 90 -1.82 19.88 10.51
N ALA A 91 -1.89 21.11 9.97
CA ALA A 91 -1.37 21.44 8.65
C ALA A 91 0.16 21.59 8.62
N ALA A 92 0.83 21.85 9.74
CA ALA A 92 2.29 21.83 9.83
C ALA A 92 2.85 20.40 10.03
N GLU A 93 2.00 19.48 10.50
CA GLU A 93 2.34 18.07 10.70
C GLU A 93 2.43 17.28 9.39
N GLN A 94 1.56 17.61 8.42
CA GLN A 94 1.52 16.94 7.11
C GLN A 94 2.72 17.33 6.23
N ASP A 95 3.11 16.41 5.35
CA ASP A 95 4.05 16.73 4.28
C ASP A 95 3.27 17.25 3.07
N TYR A 96 3.93 17.99 2.18
CA TYR A 96 3.28 18.55 1.00
C TYR A 96 4.17 18.37 -0.22
N PHE A 97 3.55 18.09 -1.36
CA PHE A 97 4.28 18.06 -2.61
C PHE A 97 4.64 19.48 -3.09
N LEU A 98 5.84 19.63 -3.64
CA LEU A 98 6.35 20.91 -4.15
C LEU A 98 6.16 21.08 -5.67
N GLY A 99 5.83 20.01 -6.39
CA GLY A 99 5.73 19.99 -7.85
C GLY A 99 4.47 20.70 -8.38
N ASP A 100 4.55 21.17 -9.62
CA ASP A 100 3.36 21.61 -10.34
C ASP A 100 2.54 20.37 -10.73
N SER A 101 1.22 20.41 -10.56
CA SER A 101 0.36 19.23 -10.75
C SER A 101 0.39 18.62 -12.15
N ASN A 102 0.96 19.34 -13.12
CA ASN A 102 1.02 18.96 -14.51
C ASN A 102 2.35 18.33 -14.91
N GLU A 103 3.35 18.26 -14.02
CA GLU A 103 4.61 17.56 -14.32
C GLU A 103 4.44 16.04 -14.12
N PRO A 104 4.62 15.23 -15.17
CA PRO A 104 4.56 13.78 -15.03
C PRO A 104 5.79 13.27 -14.25
N GLY A 105 5.56 12.53 -13.17
CA GLY A 105 6.62 11.88 -12.39
C GLY A 105 6.39 11.91 -10.88
N THR A 106 7.34 11.35 -10.13
CA THR A 106 7.32 11.37 -8.67
C THR A 106 7.56 12.80 -8.17
N GLN A 107 6.59 13.37 -7.46
CA GLN A 107 6.73 14.69 -6.87
C GLN A 107 7.57 14.61 -5.59
N VAL A 108 8.48 15.58 -5.43
CA VAL A 108 9.30 15.72 -4.22
C VAL A 108 8.48 16.43 -3.15
N SER A 109 8.52 15.90 -1.93
CA SER A 109 7.85 16.53 -0.80
C SER A 109 8.69 17.65 -0.19
N LEU A 110 8.03 18.53 0.56
CA LEU A 110 8.63 19.67 1.23
C LEU A 110 9.64 19.22 2.29
N LYS A 111 9.32 18.19 3.08
CA LYS A 111 10.24 17.65 4.09
C LYS A 111 11.40 16.89 3.45
N SER A 112 11.16 16.11 2.40
CA SER A 112 12.25 15.44 1.65
C SER A 112 13.22 16.44 1.03
N GLU A 113 12.71 17.54 0.46
CA GLU A 113 13.57 18.60 -0.06
C GLU A 113 14.36 19.30 1.05
N ALA A 114 13.76 19.52 2.21
CA ALA A 114 14.44 20.10 3.36
C ALA A 114 15.60 19.21 3.87
N GLN A 115 15.36 17.90 3.98
CA GLN A 115 16.41 16.92 4.29
C GLN A 115 17.50 16.91 3.22
N ARG A 116 17.14 16.89 1.93
CA ARG A 116 18.11 16.94 0.83
C ARG A 116 19.00 18.19 0.91
N LEU A 117 18.42 19.35 1.21
CA LEU A 117 19.16 20.61 1.37
C LEU A 117 20.12 20.55 2.56
N LEU A 118 19.73 19.97 3.69
CA LEU A 118 20.60 19.75 4.85
C LEU A 118 21.75 18.78 4.54
N GLY A 119 21.46 17.66 3.89
CA GLY A 119 22.47 16.68 3.49
C GLY A 119 23.47 17.20 2.47
N ALA A 120 23.04 18.08 1.56
CA ALA A 120 23.88 18.70 0.55
C ALA A 120 24.75 19.86 1.07
N MET A 121 24.60 20.27 2.35
CA MET A 121 25.38 21.38 2.89
C MET A 121 26.88 21.05 2.98
N PRO A 122 27.76 22.05 2.81
CA PRO A 122 29.18 21.92 3.14
C PRO A 122 29.40 21.50 4.60
N PRO A 123 30.56 20.95 4.96
CA PRO A 123 30.87 20.51 6.33
C PRO A 123 30.51 21.54 7.40
N LYS A 124 30.86 22.83 7.17
CA LYS A 124 30.52 23.94 8.06
C LYS A 124 29.02 24.07 8.36
N GLY A 125 28.15 23.87 7.36
CA GLY A 125 26.70 23.94 7.55
C GLY A 125 26.16 22.75 8.35
N ARG A 126 26.71 21.55 8.12
CA ARG A 126 26.35 20.33 8.86
C ARG A 126 26.80 20.38 10.31
N GLU A 127 28.00 20.90 10.57
CA GLU A 127 28.50 21.15 11.93
C GLU A 127 27.62 22.13 12.70
N LEU A 128 27.12 23.18 12.04
CA LEU A 128 26.16 24.11 12.66
C LEU A 128 24.81 23.45 12.96
N TYR A 129 24.33 22.56 12.09
CA TYR A 129 23.12 21.77 12.35
C TYR A 129 23.30 20.85 13.56
N GLU A 130 24.42 20.13 13.64
CA GLU A 130 24.78 19.30 14.80
C GLU A 130 24.89 20.15 16.08
N LEU A 131 25.53 21.33 16.02
CA LEU A 131 25.66 22.21 17.16
C LEU A 131 24.31 22.70 17.69
N LYS A 132 23.35 22.96 16.80
CA LYS A 132 22.03 23.49 17.17
C LYS A 132 21.05 22.41 17.62
N PHE A 133 21.03 21.26 16.95
CA PHE A 133 20.00 20.23 17.15
C PHE A 133 20.54 18.91 17.72
N GLY A 134 21.86 18.71 17.78
CA GLY A 134 22.46 17.44 18.20
C GLY A 134 22.22 17.10 19.67
N ALA A 135 22.22 18.10 20.56
CA ALA A 135 21.95 17.88 21.99
C ALA A 135 20.51 17.40 22.24
N ASP A 136 19.53 18.07 21.64
CA ASP A 136 18.11 17.70 21.72
C ASP A 136 17.88 16.31 21.09
N ALA A 137 18.48 16.06 19.93
CA ALA A 137 18.38 14.77 19.24
C ALA A 137 18.96 13.62 20.07
N ARG A 138 20.10 13.85 20.74
CA ARG A 138 20.73 12.84 21.59
C ARG A 138 19.90 12.54 22.84
N GLN A 139 19.40 13.57 23.50
CA GLN A 139 18.53 13.41 24.67
C GLN A 139 17.25 12.63 24.31
N TRP A 140 16.65 12.93 23.15
CA TRP A 140 15.45 12.21 22.69
C TRP A 140 15.78 10.75 22.34
N LEU A 141 16.89 10.49 21.64
CA LEU A 141 17.33 9.12 21.36
C LEU A 141 17.53 8.29 22.63
N GLU A 142 18.21 8.86 23.63
CA GLU A 142 18.43 8.18 24.92
C GLU A 142 17.12 7.86 25.62
N SER A 143 16.18 8.80 25.63
CA SER A 143 14.85 8.60 26.21
C SER A 143 14.08 7.49 25.48
N ALA A 144 14.12 7.48 24.14
CA ALA A 144 13.48 6.46 23.32
C ALA A 144 14.07 5.05 23.59
N MET A 145 15.40 4.97 23.72
CA MET A 145 16.11 3.72 24.03
C MET A 145 15.79 3.20 25.43
N GLU A 146 15.75 4.09 26.43
CA GLU A 146 15.39 3.75 27.82
C GLU A 146 13.96 3.21 27.93
N ARG A 147 13.04 3.78 27.17
CA ARG A 147 11.63 3.35 27.10
C ARG A 147 11.39 2.16 26.18
N GLN A 148 12.39 1.80 25.36
CA GLN A 148 12.26 0.84 24.27
C GLN A 148 11.14 1.21 23.29
N ASP A 149 10.94 2.52 23.07
CA ASP A 149 9.88 3.05 22.23
C ASP A 149 10.39 3.26 20.80
N VAL A 150 9.90 2.40 19.90
CA VAL A 150 10.28 2.42 18.49
C VAL A 150 9.63 3.58 17.75
N GLU A 151 8.46 4.05 18.17
CA GLU A 151 7.80 5.21 17.55
C GLU A 151 8.60 6.48 17.82
N GLU A 152 9.09 6.66 19.05
CA GLU A 152 10.01 7.76 19.37
C GLU A 152 11.32 7.66 18.55
N LEU A 153 11.84 6.45 18.32
CA LEU A 153 13.02 6.23 17.47
C LEU A 153 12.78 6.69 16.02
N VAL A 154 11.60 6.39 15.46
CA VAL A 154 11.18 6.85 14.13
C VAL A 154 11.14 8.38 14.07
N GLU A 155 10.63 9.03 15.12
CA GLU A 155 10.58 10.50 15.19
C GLU A 155 11.96 11.14 15.24
N VAL A 156 12.91 10.56 15.98
CA VAL A 156 14.31 11.02 15.98
C VAL A 156 14.91 10.92 14.57
N THR A 157 14.73 9.79 13.89
CA THR A 157 15.15 9.63 12.49
C THR A 157 14.50 10.67 11.57
N ARG A 158 13.19 10.93 11.71
CA ARG A 158 12.46 11.83 10.82
C ARG A 158 12.89 13.29 10.98
N ARG A 159 13.05 13.76 12.23
CA ARG A 159 13.29 15.17 12.57
C ARG A 159 14.76 15.55 12.56
N TYR A 160 15.62 14.63 12.98
CA TYR A 160 17.03 14.89 13.27
C TYR A 160 17.98 14.01 12.46
N PHE A 161 17.55 13.49 11.30
CA PHE A 161 18.33 12.55 10.47
C PHE A 161 19.81 12.96 10.29
N HIS A 162 20.08 14.26 10.04
CA HIS A 162 21.43 14.76 9.77
C HIS A 162 22.28 15.05 11.01
N THR A 163 21.85 14.61 12.20
CA THR A 163 22.65 14.63 13.43
C THR A 163 23.32 13.27 13.68
N ASN A 164 24.33 13.22 14.54
CA ASN A 164 24.94 11.95 14.95
C ASN A 164 23.92 10.99 15.58
N ALA A 165 23.06 11.52 16.46
CA ALA A 165 21.97 10.76 17.07
C ALA A 165 20.94 10.29 16.03
N GLY A 166 20.62 11.09 15.02
CA GLY A 166 19.74 10.69 13.92
C GLY A 166 20.29 9.53 13.08
N TYR A 167 21.60 9.50 12.83
CA TYR A 167 22.24 8.38 12.15
C TYR A 167 22.22 7.10 12.99
N GLU A 168 22.53 7.20 14.28
CA GLU A 168 22.46 6.08 15.22
C GLU A 168 21.02 5.54 15.34
N ALA A 169 20.04 6.43 15.49
CA ALA A 169 18.61 6.08 15.54
C ALA A 169 18.19 5.29 14.30
N THR A 170 18.61 5.76 13.11
CA THR A 170 18.28 5.11 11.83
C THR A 170 18.95 3.75 11.69
N MET A 171 20.18 3.60 12.18
CA MET A 171 20.90 2.31 12.19
C MET A 171 20.19 1.31 13.12
N LEU A 172 19.82 1.74 14.33
CA LEU A 172 19.07 0.93 15.28
C LEU A 172 17.70 0.53 14.73
N LEU A 173 16.97 1.47 14.11
CA LEU A 173 15.67 1.21 13.50
C LEU A 173 15.78 0.20 12.34
N GLY A 174 16.82 0.32 11.51
CA GLY A 174 17.08 -0.66 10.43
C GLY A 174 17.33 -2.06 10.97
N ARG A 175 18.12 -2.19 12.05
CA ARG A 175 18.37 -3.49 12.72
C ARG A 175 17.10 -4.05 13.37
N TYR A 176 16.33 -3.20 14.06
CA TYR A 176 15.04 -3.58 14.62
C TYR A 176 14.12 -4.17 13.56
N HIS A 177 13.95 -3.51 12.42
CA HIS A 177 13.13 -4.04 11.33
C HIS A 177 13.65 -5.38 10.78
N LEU A 178 14.97 -5.53 10.66
CA LEU A 178 15.58 -6.79 10.21
C LEU A 178 15.30 -7.93 11.21
N ASP A 179 15.42 -7.66 12.51
CA ASP A 179 15.14 -8.62 13.58
C ASP A 179 13.66 -9.02 13.62
N GLN A 180 12.74 -8.11 13.24
CA GLN A 180 11.31 -8.39 13.08
C GLN A 180 10.97 -9.13 11.76
N GLY A 181 11.96 -9.52 10.96
CA GLY A 181 11.71 -10.18 9.67
C GLY A 181 11.12 -9.25 8.62
N GLN A 182 11.38 -7.94 8.70
CA GLN A 182 10.93 -6.92 7.76
C GLN A 182 12.11 -6.41 6.91
N PRO A 183 12.70 -7.24 6.03
CA PRO A 183 13.94 -6.92 5.33
C PRO A 183 13.83 -5.68 4.46
N LEU A 184 12.68 -5.49 3.79
CA LEU A 184 12.46 -4.31 2.94
C LEU A 184 12.42 -3.00 3.75
N ALA A 185 11.82 -3.00 4.95
CA ALA A 185 11.83 -1.83 5.83
C ALA A 185 13.26 -1.49 6.26
N ALA A 186 14.01 -2.50 6.69
CA ALA A 186 15.41 -2.38 7.06
C ALA A 186 16.26 -1.83 5.90
N ALA A 187 16.07 -2.36 4.69
CA ALA A 187 16.77 -1.90 3.50
C ALA A 187 16.57 -0.41 3.24
N LEU A 188 15.35 0.11 3.37
CA LEU A 188 15.08 1.54 3.18
C LEU A 188 15.80 2.41 4.22
N ARG A 189 15.89 1.96 5.48
CA ARG A 189 16.64 2.70 6.54
C ARG A 189 18.14 2.69 6.27
N PHE A 190 18.70 1.54 5.90
CA PHE A 190 20.12 1.44 5.57
C PHE A 190 20.48 2.19 4.28
N GLN A 191 19.61 2.15 3.28
CA GLN A 191 19.79 2.93 2.05
C GLN A 191 19.77 4.43 2.34
N LEU A 192 18.88 4.89 3.23
CA LEU A 192 18.85 6.28 3.68
C LEU A 192 20.19 6.69 4.32
N LEU A 193 20.79 5.86 5.18
CA LEU A 193 22.11 6.14 5.76
C LEU A 193 23.22 6.27 4.71
N LEU A 194 23.21 5.45 3.66
CA LEU A 194 24.19 5.53 2.58
C LEU A 194 24.13 6.83 1.78
N THR A 195 23.02 7.59 1.87
CA THR A 195 22.93 8.91 1.24
C THR A 195 23.80 9.97 1.94
N SER A 196 24.22 9.73 3.19
CA SER A 196 25.07 10.65 3.95
C SER A 196 26.53 10.16 3.99
N PRO A 197 27.50 10.93 3.46
CA PRO A 197 28.91 10.57 3.54
C PRO A 197 29.42 10.38 4.98
N HIS A 198 28.84 11.10 5.94
CA HIS A 198 29.25 11.00 7.34
C HIS A 198 28.81 9.67 7.96
N ALA A 199 27.55 9.27 7.74
CA ALA A 199 27.04 7.98 8.19
C ALA A 199 27.75 6.82 7.48
N THR A 200 27.97 6.92 6.17
CA THR A 200 28.72 5.92 5.41
C THR A 200 30.13 5.73 5.98
N ALA A 201 30.86 6.82 6.28
CA ALA A 201 32.19 6.71 6.89
C ALA A 201 32.19 6.08 8.28
N ALA A 202 31.13 6.26 9.06
CA ALA A 202 31.01 5.71 10.42
C ALA A 202 30.64 4.22 10.44
N TYR A 203 29.78 3.78 9.51
CA TYR A 203 29.16 2.45 9.58
C TYR A 203 29.54 1.48 8.45
N ASP A 204 30.15 1.94 7.35
CA ASP A 204 30.69 1.00 6.36
C ASP A 204 31.92 0.25 6.92
N PRO A 205 32.13 -1.01 6.50
CA PRO A 205 31.40 -1.75 5.47
C PRO A 205 30.14 -2.49 5.98
N GLU A 206 29.87 -2.48 7.30
CA GLU A 206 28.77 -3.22 7.91
C GLU A 206 27.41 -2.77 7.36
N LEU A 207 27.18 -1.46 7.28
CA LEU A 207 25.95 -0.86 6.74
C LEU A 207 25.59 -1.40 5.36
N SER A 208 26.56 -1.39 4.44
CA SER A 208 26.35 -1.86 3.08
C SER A 208 26.11 -3.38 2.98
N VAL A 209 26.72 -4.18 3.85
CA VAL A 209 26.47 -5.63 3.92
C VAL A 209 25.08 -5.93 4.49
N LEU A 210 24.65 -5.20 5.52
CA LEU A 210 23.28 -5.27 6.05
C LEU A 210 22.26 -4.87 4.98
N LEU A 211 22.51 -3.78 4.25
CA LEU A 211 21.66 -3.36 3.13
C LEU A 211 21.54 -4.46 2.06
N ALA A 212 22.66 -5.04 1.64
CA ALA A 212 22.67 -6.10 0.64
C ALA A 212 21.92 -7.36 1.12
N THR A 213 22.09 -7.71 2.40
CA THR A 213 21.35 -8.79 3.06
C THR A 213 19.85 -8.55 2.97
N CYS A 214 19.40 -7.35 3.36
CA CYS A 214 18.01 -6.95 3.32
C CYS A 214 17.44 -6.97 1.89
N TRP A 215 18.19 -6.51 0.89
CA TRP A 215 17.75 -6.59 -0.50
C TRP A 215 17.60 -8.03 -1.00
N LEU A 216 18.54 -8.90 -0.65
CA LEU A 216 18.47 -10.31 -1.04
C LEU A 216 17.26 -11.00 -0.39
N LEU A 217 17.01 -10.73 0.90
CA LEU A 217 15.84 -11.23 1.64
C LEU A 217 14.51 -10.66 1.11
N ALA A 218 14.53 -9.45 0.56
CA ALA A 218 13.38 -8.84 -0.11
C ALA A 218 13.19 -9.31 -1.57
N GLY A 219 13.98 -10.29 -2.04
CA GLY A 219 13.89 -10.81 -3.41
C GLY A 219 14.46 -9.87 -4.49
N MET A 220 15.35 -8.93 -4.11
CA MET A 220 15.94 -7.92 -5.00
C MET A 220 17.46 -8.14 -5.16
N PRO A 221 17.91 -9.23 -5.82
CA PRO A 221 19.33 -9.60 -5.88
C PRO A 221 20.20 -8.58 -6.65
N ASP A 222 19.62 -7.85 -7.61
CA ASP A 222 20.36 -6.84 -8.38
C ASP A 222 20.73 -5.64 -7.51
N ARG A 223 19.81 -5.16 -6.67
CA ARG A 223 20.09 -4.12 -5.68
C ARG A 223 21.09 -4.58 -4.62
N ALA A 224 21.02 -5.85 -4.21
CA ALA A 224 22.02 -6.42 -3.31
C ALA A 224 23.42 -6.37 -3.93
N ARG A 225 23.56 -6.71 -5.22
CA ARG A 225 24.82 -6.63 -5.95
C ARG A 225 25.35 -5.20 -6.06
N GLU A 226 24.48 -4.24 -6.35
CA GLU A 226 24.83 -2.81 -6.41
C GLU A 226 25.36 -2.28 -5.06
N ALA A 227 24.68 -2.62 -3.96
CA ALA A 227 25.13 -2.24 -2.62
C ALA A 227 26.51 -2.80 -2.29
N LEU A 228 26.76 -4.06 -2.63
CA LEU A 228 28.06 -4.72 -2.43
C LEU A 228 29.15 -4.13 -3.32
N ALA A 229 28.87 -3.85 -4.60
CA ALA A 229 29.81 -3.18 -5.50
C ALA A 229 30.21 -1.79 -4.97
N GLY A 230 29.27 -1.07 -4.35
CA GLY A 230 29.53 0.19 -3.66
C GLY A 230 30.61 0.08 -2.56
N ILE A 231 30.66 -1.02 -1.82
CA ILE A 231 31.72 -1.27 -0.82
C ILE A 231 33.07 -1.32 -1.51
N LYS A 232 33.18 -2.09 -2.61
CA LYS A 232 34.45 -2.29 -3.32
C LYS A 232 35.01 -0.99 -3.87
N GLN A 233 34.14 -0.10 -4.35
CA GLN A 233 34.54 1.22 -4.84
C GLN A 233 35.08 2.13 -3.73
N ARG A 234 34.48 2.08 -2.54
CA ARG A 234 34.90 2.92 -1.39
C ARG A 234 36.07 2.33 -0.60
N SER A 235 36.16 1.01 -0.50
CA SER A 235 37.14 0.30 0.31
C SER A 235 37.41 -1.10 -0.28
N PRO A 236 38.36 -1.23 -1.23
CA PRO A 236 38.64 -2.49 -1.93
C PRO A 236 39.06 -3.64 -1.01
N ASP A 237 39.73 -3.32 0.10
CA ASP A 237 40.28 -4.27 1.09
C ASP A 237 39.45 -4.33 2.38
N ALA A 238 38.16 -3.97 2.31
CA ALA A 238 37.31 -3.98 3.50
C ALA A 238 37.19 -5.39 4.08
N ALA A 239 36.99 -5.46 5.40
CA ALA A 239 36.69 -6.70 6.10
C ALA A 239 35.61 -6.43 7.14
N ILE A 240 34.69 -7.39 7.28
CA ILE A 240 33.62 -7.37 8.27
C ILE A 240 33.93 -8.31 9.43
N ARG A 241 33.27 -8.10 10.57
CA ARG A 241 33.31 -9.03 11.70
C ARG A 241 32.00 -9.81 11.76
N VAL A 242 32.09 -11.14 11.67
CA VAL A 242 30.95 -12.06 11.73
C VAL A 242 31.25 -13.10 12.79
N GLY A 243 30.39 -13.23 13.81
CA GLY A 243 30.63 -14.16 14.92
C GLY A 243 31.99 -13.97 15.62
N GLY A 244 32.51 -12.73 15.64
CA GLY A 244 33.83 -12.40 16.19
C GLY A 244 35.02 -12.64 15.24
N GLN A 245 34.83 -13.33 14.12
CA GLN A 245 35.85 -13.59 13.11
C GLN A 245 35.92 -12.47 12.07
N ARG A 246 37.13 -12.13 11.62
CA ARG A 246 37.34 -11.13 10.55
C ARG A 246 37.27 -11.82 9.19
N VAL A 247 36.30 -11.43 8.37
CA VAL A 247 36.05 -11.98 7.03
C VAL A 247 36.28 -10.88 6.01
N ALA A 248 37.19 -11.11 5.05
CA ALA A 248 37.40 -10.18 3.94
C ALA A 248 36.20 -10.15 3.00
N ILE A 249 35.93 -9.00 2.39
CA ILE A 249 34.92 -8.90 1.32
C ILE A 249 35.39 -9.65 0.06
N PHE A 250 34.44 -10.02 -0.79
CA PHE A 250 34.69 -10.74 -2.05
C PHE A 250 35.73 -10.02 -2.95
N ALA A 251 36.46 -10.82 -3.73
CA ALA A 251 37.46 -10.32 -4.67
C ALA A 251 36.82 -9.86 -5.99
N ASP A 252 35.95 -10.69 -6.57
CA ASP A 252 35.20 -10.41 -7.81
C ASP A 252 33.73 -10.06 -7.47
N GLU A 253 33.23 -8.96 -8.02
CA GLU A 253 31.83 -8.54 -7.88
C GLU A 253 30.82 -9.60 -8.36
N ARG A 254 31.23 -10.48 -9.29
CA ARG A 254 30.39 -11.60 -9.77
C ARG A 254 30.11 -12.63 -8.68
N GLU A 255 31.01 -12.78 -7.72
CA GLU A 255 30.90 -13.73 -6.61
C GLU A 255 30.24 -13.11 -5.38
N SER A 256 29.90 -11.82 -5.42
CA SER A 256 29.41 -11.03 -4.28
C SER A 256 28.19 -11.65 -3.58
N LEU A 257 27.19 -12.10 -4.35
CA LEU A 257 25.99 -12.74 -3.79
C LEU A 257 26.28 -14.12 -3.20
N GLY A 258 27.19 -14.89 -3.81
CA GLY A 258 27.63 -16.19 -3.27
C GLY A 258 28.44 -16.04 -1.99
N TRP A 259 29.28 -15.01 -1.91
CA TRP A 259 29.97 -14.63 -0.68
C TRP A 259 28.97 -14.22 0.41
N LEU A 260 28.00 -13.36 0.09
CA LEU A 260 26.99 -12.90 1.04
C LEU A 260 26.16 -14.07 1.58
N ALA A 261 25.77 -14.99 0.69
CA ALA A 261 25.10 -16.23 1.02
C ALA A 261 25.88 -17.08 2.04
N ASN A 262 27.19 -17.22 1.85
CA ASN A 262 28.05 -17.96 2.78
C ASN A 262 28.21 -17.25 4.13
N VAL A 263 28.27 -15.92 4.12
CA VAL A 263 28.36 -15.10 5.33
C VAL A 263 27.08 -15.20 6.17
N MET A 264 25.91 -15.23 5.54
CA MET A 264 24.62 -15.38 6.24
C MET A 264 24.32 -16.83 6.67
N GLY A 265 24.92 -17.81 5.99
CA GLY A 265 24.67 -19.24 6.22
C GLY A 265 23.50 -19.81 5.42
N ALA A 266 23.55 -21.11 5.14
CA ALA A 266 22.63 -21.80 4.23
C ALA A 266 21.15 -21.77 4.65
N GLY A 267 20.84 -21.55 5.93
CA GLY A 267 19.48 -21.46 6.44
C GLY A 267 18.74 -20.16 6.09
N PHE A 268 19.46 -19.10 5.71
CA PHE A 268 18.90 -17.76 5.50
C PHE A 268 18.34 -17.53 4.07
N ILE A 269 18.72 -18.37 3.10
CA ILE A 269 18.41 -18.17 1.67
C ILE A 269 17.13 -18.91 1.23
N ALA A 270 16.65 -19.86 2.04
CA ALA A 270 15.51 -20.71 1.69
C ALA A 270 14.17 -19.96 1.51
N SER A 271 14.09 -18.69 1.89
CA SER A 271 12.88 -17.85 1.79
C SER A 271 12.70 -17.15 0.43
N SER A 272 13.62 -17.32 -0.53
CA SER A 272 13.60 -16.58 -1.81
C SER A 272 12.83 -17.28 -2.96
N VAL A 273 12.08 -18.34 -2.67
CA VAL A 273 11.27 -19.05 -3.69
C VAL A 273 9.90 -18.38 -3.75
N GLY A 274 9.39 -18.12 -4.97
CA GLY A 274 8.18 -17.32 -5.23
C GLY A 274 6.97 -17.64 -4.35
N ALA A 275 6.01 -16.72 -4.31
CA ALA A 275 4.98 -16.68 -3.28
C ALA A 275 4.28 -18.04 -3.09
N THR A 276 4.51 -18.66 -1.93
CA THR A 276 3.85 -19.90 -1.48
C THR A 276 2.45 -19.63 -0.96
N GLU A 277 2.19 -18.39 -0.56
CA GLU A 277 0.89 -17.87 -0.15
C GLU A 277 0.46 -16.71 -1.06
N TRP A 278 -0.84 -16.41 -1.09
CA TRP A 278 -1.42 -15.32 -1.86
C TRP A 278 -2.20 -14.39 -0.93
N THR A 279 -1.46 -13.66 -0.08
CA THR A 279 -2.01 -12.93 1.06
C THR A 279 -2.57 -11.55 0.72
N MET A 280 -2.31 -11.02 -0.47
CA MET A 280 -2.75 -9.70 -0.89
C MET A 280 -3.45 -9.75 -2.25
N PHE A 281 -4.35 -8.80 -2.52
CA PHE A 281 -4.85 -8.56 -3.87
C PHE A 281 -3.66 -8.44 -4.85
N ARG A 282 -3.68 -9.28 -5.89
CA ARG A 282 -2.60 -9.49 -6.88
C ARG A 282 -1.26 -9.97 -6.29
N GLY A 283 -1.28 -10.70 -5.19
CA GLY A 283 -0.21 -11.60 -4.72
C GLY A 283 0.95 -10.96 -3.97
N ALA A 284 1.27 -9.69 -4.20
CA ALA A 284 2.39 -8.99 -3.55
C ALA A 284 2.07 -7.51 -3.33
N ALA A 285 2.93 -6.81 -2.57
CA ALA A 285 2.79 -5.38 -2.29
C ALA A 285 2.79 -4.52 -3.56
N SER A 286 3.53 -4.94 -4.59
CA SER A 286 3.59 -4.33 -5.93
C SER A 286 2.36 -4.62 -6.79
N ARG A 287 1.43 -5.44 -6.29
CA ARG A 287 0.21 -5.87 -6.98
C ARG A 287 0.48 -6.56 -8.32
N ASN A 288 1.60 -7.28 -8.42
CA ASN A 288 1.98 -8.09 -9.58
C ASN A 288 2.72 -9.37 -9.15
N GLY A 289 2.33 -9.94 -8.02
CA GLY A 289 2.98 -11.11 -7.44
C GLY A 289 2.98 -12.31 -8.39
N GLU A 290 4.07 -13.06 -8.35
CA GLU A 290 4.28 -14.28 -9.11
C GLU A 290 4.36 -15.46 -8.14
N SER A 291 3.70 -16.56 -8.51
CA SER A 291 3.82 -17.83 -7.79
C SER A 291 4.67 -18.80 -8.59
N ALA A 292 5.53 -19.56 -7.90
CA ALA A 292 6.37 -20.59 -8.51
C ALA A 292 5.59 -21.89 -8.85
N ALA A 293 4.29 -21.77 -9.12
CA ALA A 293 3.42 -22.89 -9.41
C ALA A 293 3.60 -23.40 -10.86
N GLY A 294 3.45 -24.72 -11.04
CA GLY A 294 3.43 -25.35 -12.36
C GLY A 294 2.09 -25.18 -13.09
N LEU A 295 1.93 -25.88 -14.23
CA LEU A 295 0.67 -25.88 -14.98
C LEU A 295 -0.50 -26.39 -14.10
N PRO A 296 -1.65 -25.69 -14.07
CA PRO A 296 -2.78 -26.12 -13.26
C PRO A 296 -3.33 -27.45 -13.78
N LEU A 297 -3.73 -28.33 -12.86
CA LEU A 297 -4.49 -29.52 -13.20
C LEU A 297 -5.90 -29.11 -13.63
N LEU A 298 -6.43 -29.71 -14.71
CA LEU A 298 -7.77 -29.41 -15.23
C LEU A 298 -8.90 -30.06 -14.42
N THR A 299 -8.58 -30.89 -13.44
CA THR A 299 -9.56 -31.52 -12.55
C THR A 299 -9.64 -30.72 -11.24
N PRO A 300 -10.82 -30.22 -10.86
CA PRO A 300 -10.97 -29.50 -9.60
C PRO A 300 -10.71 -30.44 -8.42
N ARG A 301 -9.93 -29.99 -7.43
CA ARG A 301 -9.75 -30.72 -6.18
C ARG A 301 -11.01 -30.69 -5.32
N TRP A 302 -11.63 -29.52 -5.25
CA TRP A 302 -12.90 -29.27 -4.58
C TRP A 302 -13.58 -28.06 -5.19
N LEU A 303 -14.87 -27.88 -4.90
CA LEU A 303 -15.69 -26.76 -5.35
C LEU A 303 -16.53 -26.25 -4.18
N VAL A 304 -16.51 -24.94 -3.96
CA VAL A 304 -17.36 -24.27 -2.96
C VAL A 304 -18.31 -23.33 -3.69
N ARG A 305 -19.60 -23.40 -3.34
CA ARG A 305 -20.60 -22.47 -3.88
C ARG A 305 -20.38 -21.07 -3.32
N THR A 306 -20.41 -20.06 -4.17
CA THR A 306 -20.33 -18.65 -3.78
C THR A 306 -21.70 -17.97 -3.74
N ALA A 307 -22.76 -18.60 -4.26
CA ALA A 307 -24.14 -18.20 -4.03
C ALA A 307 -24.87 -19.39 -3.41
N ASN A 308 -25.56 -19.17 -2.29
CA ASN A 308 -26.25 -20.27 -1.58
C ASN A 308 -27.71 -20.43 -2.04
N HIS A 309 -28.31 -19.40 -2.65
CA HIS A 309 -29.71 -19.44 -3.08
C HIS A 309 -29.85 -19.79 -4.59
N PRO A 310 -30.73 -20.74 -4.98
CA PRO A 310 -30.91 -21.13 -6.39
C PRO A 310 -31.31 -19.99 -7.33
N THR A 311 -32.07 -19.00 -6.83
CA THR A 311 -32.44 -17.81 -7.61
C THR A 311 -31.22 -16.94 -7.90
N ASP A 312 -30.37 -16.66 -6.91
CA ASP A 312 -29.15 -15.88 -7.12
C ASP A 312 -28.21 -16.59 -8.09
N GLU A 313 -28.03 -17.91 -7.95
CA GLU A 313 -27.25 -18.70 -8.90
C GLU A 313 -27.80 -18.58 -10.33
N SER A 314 -29.12 -18.61 -10.49
CA SER A 314 -29.77 -18.50 -11.80
C SER A 314 -29.61 -17.10 -12.39
N LEU A 315 -29.75 -16.04 -11.59
CA LEU A 315 -29.55 -14.66 -12.00
C LEU A 315 -28.09 -14.40 -12.42
N ILE A 316 -27.12 -14.89 -11.64
CA ILE A 316 -25.69 -14.80 -11.97
C ILE A 316 -25.40 -15.52 -13.30
N ARG A 317 -25.95 -16.72 -13.50
CA ARG A 317 -25.78 -17.46 -14.77
C ARG A 317 -26.40 -16.72 -15.95
N GLN A 318 -27.60 -16.17 -15.78
CA GLN A 318 -28.29 -15.41 -16.82
C GLN A 318 -27.50 -14.15 -17.19
N GLN A 319 -27.04 -13.38 -16.21
CA GLN A 319 -26.24 -12.17 -16.44
C GLN A 319 -24.92 -12.49 -17.14
N ARG A 320 -24.25 -13.57 -16.72
CA ARG A 320 -23.04 -14.05 -17.39
C ARG A 320 -23.30 -14.39 -18.86
N GLN A 321 -24.43 -15.03 -19.19
CA GLN A 321 -24.78 -15.35 -20.56
C GLN A 321 -24.98 -14.07 -21.40
N VAL A 322 -25.66 -13.06 -20.84
CA VAL A 322 -25.82 -11.76 -21.50
C VAL A 322 -24.46 -11.13 -21.83
N PHE A 323 -23.51 -11.15 -20.90
CA PHE A 323 -22.15 -10.66 -21.16
C PHE A 323 -21.43 -11.44 -22.26
N VAL A 324 -21.53 -12.77 -22.27
CA VAL A 324 -20.95 -13.60 -23.33
C VAL A 324 -21.54 -13.26 -24.70
N ASP A 325 -22.87 -13.15 -24.79
CA ASP A 325 -23.57 -12.84 -26.04
C ASP A 325 -23.22 -11.44 -26.56
N GLN A 326 -22.88 -10.51 -25.66
CA GLN A 326 -22.44 -9.14 -25.98
C GLN A 326 -20.92 -9.02 -26.21
N GLY A 327 -20.15 -10.10 -26.05
CA GLY A 327 -18.68 -10.07 -26.16
C GLY A 327 -17.98 -9.34 -25.01
N ILE A 328 -18.65 -9.18 -23.86
CA ILE A 328 -18.09 -8.58 -22.65
C ILE A 328 -17.34 -9.66 -21.84
N PRO A 329 -16.08 -9.42 -21.43
CA PRO A 329 -15.34 -10.36 -20.59
C PRO A 329 -16.06 -10.68 -19.27
N THR A 330 -16.15 -11.95 -18.92
CA THR A 330 -16.88 -12.43 -17.72
C THR A 330 -15.98 -12.72 -16.52
N LEU A 331 -14.85 -12.01 -16.41
CA LEU A 331 -13.93 -12.17 -15.29
C LEU A 331 -14.57 -11.60 -14.02
N PRO A 332 -14.67 -12.37 -12.92
CA PRO A 332 -15.21 -11.85 -11.68
C PRO A 332 -14.25 -10.84 -11.02
N GLY A 333 -14.80 -9.82 -10.38
CA GLY A 333 -14.06 -8.86 -9.55
C GLY A 333 -13.77 -9.35 -8.13
N LEU A 334 -14.09 -10.62 -7.84
CA LEU A 334 -13.89 -11.25 -6.53
C LEU A 334 -12.52 -11.94 -6.50
N HIS A 335 -11.63 -11.49 -5.62
CA HIS A 335 -10.26 -11.96 -5.54
C HIS A 335 -10.02 -12.76 -4.25
N PRO A 336 -9.90 -14.09 -4.32
CA PRO A 336 -9.63 -14.90 -3.14
C PRO A 336 -8.22 -14.67 -2.61
N LEU A 337 -8.03 -14.86 -1.31
CA LEU A 337 -6.72 -14.93 -0.67
C LEU A 337 -6.42 -16.36 -0.25
N ALA A 338 -5.16 -16.77 -0.38
CA ALA A 338 -4.66 -18.01 0.20
C ALA A 338 -3.65 -17.64 1.30
N VAL A 339 -4.00 -17.91 2.55
CA VAL A 339 -3.18 -17.54 3.73
C VAL A 339 -3.04 -18.80 4.59
N SER A 340 -1.81 -19.26 4.79
CA SER A 340 -1.53 -20.53 5.46
C SER A 340 -2.34 -21.70 4.84
N HIS A 341 -3.19 -22.35 5.63
CA HIS A 341 -4.04 -23.47 5.25
C HIS A 341 -5.47 -23.05 4.86
N MET A 342 -5.74 -21.75 4.74
CA MET A 342 -7.07 -21.21 4.47
C MET A 342 -7.14 -20.50 3.11
N VAL A 343 -8.29 -20.63 2.45
CA VAL A 343 -8.71 -19.81 1.32
C VAL A 343 -9.87 -18.93 1.75
N LEU A 344 -9.67 -17.62 1.68
CA LEU A 344 -10.65 -16.61 2.01
C LEU A 344 -11.33 -16.15 0.72
N MET A 345 -12.64 -16.25 0.63
CA MET A 345 -13.42 -15.94 -0.57
C MET A 345 -14.55 -14.98 -0.27
N ARG A 346 -14.65 -13.90 -1.05
CA ARG A 346 -15.84 -13.06 -1.08
C ARG A 346 -16.93 -13.73 -1.90
N THR A 347 -18.11 -13.86 -1.31
CA THR A 347 -19.36 -14.13 -2.01
C THR A 347 -20.08 -12.82 -2.27
N PRO A 348 -21.21 -12.76 -2.99
CA PRO A 348 -21.96 -11.51 -3.14
C PRO A 348 -22.48 -10.88 -1.84
N ARG A 349 -22.46 -11.61 -0.71
CA ARG A 349 -22.97 -11.12 0.58
C ARG A 349 -21.94 -11.15 1.71
N ARG A 350 -21.07 -12.16 1.75
CA ARG A 350 -20.23 -12.47 2.92
C ARG A 350 -18.81 -12.83 2.53
N LEU A 351 -17.90 -12.78 3.49
CA LEU A 351 -16.62 -13.47 3.43
C LEU A 351 -16.81 -14.89 3.95
N ILE A 352 -16.26 -15.89 3.26
CA ILE A 352 -16.16 -17.27 3.76
C ILE A 352 -14.69 -17.67 3.85
N ALA A 353 -14.34 -18.40 4.90
CA ALA A 353 -13.07 -19.11 5.00
C ALA A 353 -13.27 -20.59 4.70
N VAL A 354 -12.34 -21.13 3.91
CA VAL A 354 -12.38 -22.49 3.42
C VAL A 354 -11.04 -23.15 3.71
N ASP A 355 -11.06 -24.36 4.25
CA ASP A 355 -9.86 -25.18 4.38
C ASP A 355 -9.30 -25.54 3.00
N LEU A 356 -8.03 -25.20 2.76
CA LEU A 356 -7.38 -25.31 1.45
C LEU A 356 -7.28 -26.77 0.98
N GLU A 357 -7.14 -27.72 1.88
CA GLU A 357 -6.96 -29.14 1.52
C GLU A 357 -8.29 -29.83 1.20
N THR A 358 -9.31 -29.57 2.01
CA THR A 358 -10.59 -30.31 2.00
C THR A 358 -11.71 -29.56 1.31
N GLY A 359 -11.62 -28.23 1.16
CA GLY A 359 -12.71 -27.40 0.64
C GLY A 359 -13.86 -27.18 1.62
N LYS A 360 -13.69 -27.54 2.89
CA LYS A 360 -14.73 -27.33 3.92
C LYS A 360 -14.76 -25.87 4.37
N ARG A 361 -15.95 -25.30 4.51
CA ARG A 361 -16.14 -23.96 5.10
C ARG A 361 -15.86 -24.04 6.60
N THR A 362 -14.97 -23.19 7.11
CA THR A 362 -14.56 -23.17 8.52
C THR A 362 -15.31 -22.08 9.31
N TRP A 363 -15.37 -20.87 8.76
CA TRP A 363 -16.09 -19.73 9.33
C TRP A 363 -16.55 -18.76 8.24
N ASP A 364 -17.46 -17.85 8.58
CA ASP A 364 -17.92 -16.78 7.70
C ASP A 364 -18.11 -15.45 8.44
N PHE A 365 -18.09 -14.35 7.68
CA PHE A 365 -18.27 -12.99 8.19
C PHE A 365 -19.17 -12.17 7.26
N PRO A 366 -20.16 -11.41 7.78
CA PRO A 366 -20.49 -11.24 9.21
C PRO A 366 -21.26 -12.44 9.80
N TRP A 367 -20.92 -12.83 11.04
CA TRP A 367 -21.55 -13.97 11.74
C TRP A 367 -22.96 -13.70 12.27
N MET A 368 -23.38 -12.43 12.32
CA MET A 368 -24.67 -11.99 12.87
C MET A 368 -25.79 -11.93 11.84
N GLU A 369 -25.48 -11.98 10.55
CA GLU A 369 -26.50 -11.94 9.51
C GLU A 369 -27.20 -13.28 9.39
N ALA A 370 -28.53 -13.23 9.24
CA ALA A 370 -29.33 -14.41 9.00
C ALA A 370 -28.84 -15.19 7.75
N PRO A 371 -29.10 -16.50 7.67
CA PRO A 371 -28.85 -17.27 6.45
C PRO A 371 -29.47 -16.57 5.23
N ASP A 372 -28.82 -16.67 4.06
CA ASP A 372 -29.21 -15.94 2.84
C ASP A 372 -30.71 -16.09 2.46
N GLU A 373 -31.35 -17.16 2.93
CA GLU A 373 -32.77 -17.49 2.76
C GLU A 373 -33.73 -16.49 3.45
N GLU A 374 -33.41 -15.99 4.65
CA GLU A 374 -34.31 -15.11 5.42
C GLU A 374 -34.31 -13.67 4.88
N SER A 375 -33.15 -13.16 4.44
CA SER A 375 -33.00 -11.78 3.96
C SER A 375 -33.75 -11.52 2.64
N LEU A 376 -33.87 -12.53 1.77
CA LEU A 376 -34.63 -12.43 0.52
C LEU A 376 -36.14 -12.23 0.74
N HIS A 377 -36.69 -12.62 1.90
CA HIS A 377 -38.10 -12.37 2.20
C HIS A 377 -38.39 -10.88 2.47
N GLN A 378 -37.39 -10.11 2.91
CA GLN A 378 -37.50 -8.67 3.16
C GLN A 378 -37.32 -7.85 1.87
N ASP A 379 -36.46 -8.29 0.95
CA ASP A 379 -36.19 -7.62 -0.33
C ASP A 379 -37.36 -7.69 -1.34
N ARG A 380 -38.42 -8.48 -1.06
CA ARG A 380 -39.59 -8.62 -1.96
C ARG A 380 -40.55 -7.44 -1.95
N VAL A 381 -40.30 -6.39 -1.16
CA VAL A 381 -41.07 -5.14 -1.24
C VAL A 381 -40.68 -4.41 -2.53
N ARG A 382 -41.33 -4.78 -3.64
CA ARG A 382 -41.17 -4.11 -4.93
C ARG A 382 -41.56 -2.64 -4.81
N PRO A 383 -40.65 -1.69 -5.08
CA PRO A 383 -41.08 -0.33 -5.31
C PRO A 383 -41.87 -0.31 -6.62
N LEU A 384 -43.03 0.34 -6.61
CA LEU A 384 -44.01 0.39 -7.73
C LEU A 384 -43.48 1.11 -9.01
N ARG A 385 -42.17 1.40 -9.11
CA ARG A 385 -41.58 2.29 -10.14
C ARG A 385 -40.24 1.86 -10.73
N HIS A 386 -39.78 0.62 -10.54
CA HIS A 386 -38.45 0.20 -11.03
C HIS A 386 -38.51 -0.69 -12.28
N ASP A 387 -37.67 -0.35 -13.27
CA ASP A 387 -37.53 -1.04 -14.57
C ASP A 387 -36.65 -2.31 -14.48
N GLN A 388 -35.83 -2.43 -13.42
CA GLN A 388 -35.00 -3.60 -13.12
C GLN A 388 -35.05 -3.97 -11.63
N ASP A 389 -34.94 -5.27 -11.33
CA ASP A 389 -34.94 -5.83 -9.98
C ASP A 389 -33.66 -5.38 -9.21
N PRO A 390 -33.78 -4.69 -8.05
CA PRO A 390 -32.63 -4.24 -7.26
C PRO A 390 -31.63 -5.35 -6.92
N ARG A 391 -32.11 -6.59 -6.75
CA ARG A 391 -31.25 -7.74 -6.46
C ARG A 391 -30.35 -8.09 -7.65
N VAL A 392 -30.82 -7.92 -8.87
CA VAL A 392 -30.03 -8.14 -10.09
C VAL A 392 -28.90 -7.12 -10.19
N ILE A 393 -29.18 -5.85 -9.89
CA ILE A 393 -28.18 -4.77 -9.89
C ILE A 393 -27.10 -5.06 -8.84
N GLU A 394 -27.51 -5.44 -7.62
CA GLU A 394 -26.57 -5.80 -6.56
C GLU A 394 -25.68 -6.98 -6.96
N LEU A 395 -26.26 -8.09 -7.45
CA LEU A 395 -25.50 -9.26 -7.85
C LEU A 395 -24.52 -8.94 -8.97
N GLN A 396 -24.93 -8.14 -9.96
CA GLN A 396 -24.05 -7.71 -11.02
C GLN A 396 -22.85 -6.93 -10.46
N GLN A 397 -23.12 -5.94 -9.60
CA GLN A 397 -22.06 -5.13 -9.00
C GLN A 397 -21.08 -5.97 -8.17
N ARG A 398 -21.59 -6.80 -7.25
CA ARG A 398 -20.73 -7.59 -6.36
C ARG A 398 -19.87 -8.61 -7.08
N VAL A 399 -20.36 -9.19 -8.19
CA VAL A 399 -19.64 -10.23 -8.90
C VAL A 399 -18.64 -9.65 -9.92
N TRP A 400 -18.96 -8.54 -10.58
CA TRP A 400 -18.15 -8.03 -11.70
C TRP A 400 -17.62 -6.59 -11.53
N ASP A 401 -18.40 -5.66 -10.98
CA ASP A 401 -18.10 -4.22 -11.11
C ASP A 401 -17.53 -3.56 -9.83
N ASP A 402 -17.71 -4.18 -8.66
CA ASP A 402 -17.37 -3.59 -7.36
C ASP A 402 -15.99 -4.05 -6.86
N ALA A 403 -14.97 -3.33 -7.32
CA ALA A 403 -13.58 -3.63 -6.99
C ALA A 403 -13.25 -3.48 -5.49
N PRO A 404 -13.68 -2.43 -4.76
CA PRO A 404 -13.45 -2.35 -3.32
C PRO A 404 -14.07 -3.51 -2.53
N TYR A 405 -15.24 -4.00 -2.96
CA TYR A 405 -15.89 -5.14 -2.31
C TYR A 405 -15.14 -6.46 -2.48
N GLY A 406 -14.63 -6.70 -3.69
CA GLY A 406 -14.04 -7.98 -4.09
C GLY A 406 -12.56 -8.14 -3.71
N GLN A 407 -11.89 -7.05 -3.30
CA GLN A 407 -10.50 -7.07 -2.90
C GLN A 407 -10.34 -7.22 -1.37
N MET A 408 -9.30 -7.94 -0.98
CA MET A 408 -8.89 -8.12 0.42
C MET A 408 -7.37 -8.13 0.52
N SER A 409 -6.84 -8.01 1.74
CA SER A 409 -5.43 -8.24 2.04
C SER A 409 -5.23 -8.83 3.43
N SER A 410 -4.06 -9.39 3.67
CA SER A 410 -3.68 -10.02 4.93
C SER A 410 -2.18 -9.85 5.18
N ASP A 411 -1.81 -9.75 6.46
CA ASP A 411 -0.42 -9.81 6.95
C ASP A 411 -0.05 -11.22 7.46
N GLY A 412 -0.93 -12.21 7.27
CA GLY A 412 -0.80 -13.58 7.79
C GLY A 412 -1.43 -13.79 9.17
N ARG A 413 -1.67 -12.72 9.96
CA ARG A 413 -2.32 -12.78 11.28
C ARG A 413 -3.78 -12.33 11.21
N TYR A 414 -4.02 -11.25 10.48
CA TYR A 414 -5.32 -10.64 10.27
C TYR A 414 -5.68 -10.63 8.79
N VAL A 415 -6.97 -10.65 8.48
CA VAL A 415 -7.50 -10.30 7.16
C VAL A 415 -8.21 -8.97 7.23
N PHE A 416 -7.96 -8.13 6.24
CA PHE A 416 -8.50 -6.80 6.09
C PHE A 416 -9.41 -6.74 4.87
N LEU A 417 -10.60 -6.19 5.05
CA LEU A 417 -11.59 -6.02 3.99
C LEU A 417 -12.50 -4.83 4.25
N LEU A 418 -13.21 -4.41 3.21
CA LEU A 418 -14.27 -3.42 3.33
C LEU A 418 -15.62 -4.09 3.60
N TRP A 419 -16.35 -3.51 4.57
CA TRP A 419 -17.69 -3.91 4.97
C TRP A 419 -18.64 -2.71 4.96
N GLY A 420 -19.94 -2.96 4.98
CA GLY A 420 -20.97 -1.91 4.93
C GLY A 420 -21.13 -1.21 3.56
N LEU A 421 -20.46 -1.69 2.51
CA LEU A 421 -20.71 -1.22 1.16
C LEU A 421 -22.16 -1.54 0.77
N THR A 422 -22.92 -0.57 0.25
CA THR A 422 -24.27 -0.80 -0.30
C THR A 422 -24.22 -0.90 -1.83
N ALA A 423 -25.16 -1.64 -2.42
CA ALA A 423 -25.33 -1.65 -3.87
C ALA A 423 -25.70 -0.25 -4.37
N ASN A 424 -25.04 0.20 -5.43
CA ASN A 424 -25.30 1.50 -6.02
C ASN A 424 -26.39 1.39 -7.08
N THR A 425 -27.64 1.62 -6.70
CA THR A 425 -28.77 1.60 -7.63
C THR A 425 -28.88 2.87 -8.48
N GLY A 426 -27.94 3.82 -8.36
CA GLY A 426 -27.95 5.10 -9.08
C GLY A 426 -29.02 6.08 -8.61
N GLN A 427 -29.68 5.83 -7.47
CA GLN A 427 -30.75 6.67 -6.93
C GLN A 427 -30.42 7.13 -5.51
N THR A 428 -30.66 8.41 -5.22
CA THR A 428 -30.60 8.94 -3.86
C THR A 428 -31.81 8.41 -3.09
N PRO A 429 -31.62 7.63 -2.01
CA PRO A 429 -32.75 7.16 -1.22
C PRO A 429 -33.48 8.36 -0.61
N VAL A 430 -34.80 8.25 -0.57
CA VAL A 430 -35.69 9.29 -0.05
C VAL A 430 -36.41 8.79 1.19
N ILE A 431 -36.57 9.67 2.18
CA ILE A 431 -37.35 9.43 3.38
C ILE A 431 -38.65 10.23 3.33
N VAL A 432 -39.76 9.60 3.72
CA VAL A 432 -41.05 10.28 3.88
C VAL A 432 -41.10 10.87 5.28
N GLN A 433 -40.96 12.18 5.39
CA GLN A 433 -41.05 12.92 6.65
C GLN A 433 -42.50 12.99 7.14
N PRO A 434 -42.73 13.19 8.46
CA PRO A 434 -44.06 13.45 9.01
C PRO A 434 -44.77 14.56 8.22
N GLY A 435 -45.98 14.29 7.74
CA GLY A 435 -46.71 15.18 6.82
C GLY A 435 -46.60 14.82 5.33
N GLY A 436 -45.99 13.68 4.98
CA GLY A 436 -46.00 13.14 3.60
C GLY A 436 -45.00 13.82 2.66
N ARG A 437 -44.08 14.64 3.19
CA ARG A 437 -43.02 15.27 2.41
C ARG A 437 -41.91 14.27 2.14
N ILE A 438 -41.59 14.09 0.87
CA ILE A 438 -40.48 13.23 0.42
C ILE A 438 -39.23 14.11 0.36
N GLY A 439 -38.21 13.76 1.14
CA GLY A 439 -36.91 14.43 1.15
C GLY A 439 -35.77 13.44 0.99
N PRO A 440 -34.57 13.88 0.59
CA PRO A 440 -33.39 13.01 0.51
C PRO A 440 -33.06 12.44 1.90
N ASN A 441 -32.73 11.15 1.96
CA ASN A 441 -32.25 10.52 3.19
C ASN A 441 -30.80 10.97 3.43
N THR A 442 -30.60 11.84 4.42
CA THR A 442 -29.27 12.37 4.77
C THR A 442 -28.49 11.46 5.73
N LYS A 443 -29.13 10.44 6.32
CA LYS A 443 -28.52 9.42 7.20
C LYS A 443 -28.24 8.12 6.45
N ASP A 444 -27.84 8.24 5.18
CA ASP A 444 -27.74 7.08 4.32
C ASP A 444 -26.40 6.37 4.53
N ALA A 445 -26.48 5.11 4.99
CA ALA A 445 -25.34 4.20 5.14
C ALA A 445 -24.59 3.96 3.82
N SER A 446 -25.19 4.32 2.67
CA SER A 446 -24.48 4.30 1.39
C SER A 446 -23.31 5.29 1.32
N ARG A 447 -23.23 6.30 2.18
CA ARG A 447 -22.20 7.35 2.07
C ARG A 447 -20.84 6.95 2.61
N ILE A 448 -20.80 5.91 3.43
CA ILE A 448 -19.60 5.48 4.15
C ILE A 448 -19.38 3.99 3.94
N ASN A 449 -18.20 3.51 4.30
CA ASN A 449 -17.94 2.08 4.43
C ASN A 449 -16.98 1.87 5.59
N LYS A 450 -16.77 0.61 5.96
CA LYS A 450 -16.00 0.24 7.14
C LYS A 450 -14.79 -0.56 6.71
N LEU A 451 -13.62 -0.21 7.21
CA LEU A 451 -12.45 -1.07 7.14
C LEU A 451 -12.43 -1.96 8.38
N VAL A 452 -12.35 -3.27 8.16
CA VAL A 452 -12.48 -4.29 9.21
C VAL A 452 -11.23 -5.15 9.25
N ALA A 453 -10.73 -5.43 10.46
CA ALA A 453 -9.72 -6.46 10.70
C ALA A 453 -10.30 -7.65 11.44
N LEU A 454 -10.08 -8.86 10.90
CA LEU A 454 -10.50 -10.12 11.48
C LEU A 454 -9.29 -11.01 11.79
N ASP A 455 -9.29 -11.65 12.95
CA ASP A 455 -8.23 -12.56 13.40
C ASP A 455 -8.35 -13.93 12.77
N LEU A 456 -7.33 -14.33 11.99
CA LEU A 456 -7.30 -15.61 11.29
C LEU A 456 -7.14 -16.78 12.26
N LYS A 457 -6.36 -16.62 13.34
CA LYS A 457 -6.14 -17.66 14.35
C LYS A 457 -7.39 -17.86 15.22
N ALA A 458 -8.14 -16.79 15.44
CA ALA A 458 -9.37 -16.82 16.21
C ALA A 458 -10.63 -16.97 15.33
N GLU A 459 -10.51 -17.61 14.16
CA GLU A 459 -11.62 -17.98 13.27
C GLU A 459 -12.51 -16.81 12.83
N GLY A 460 -11.88 -15.71 12.42
CA GLY A 460 -12.59 -14.55 11.88
C GLY A 460 -13.21 -13.64 12.94
N LYS A 461 -12.82 -13.77 14.21
CA LYS A 461 -13.24 -12.83 15.26
C LYS A 461 -12.78 -11.41 14.93
N LEU A 462 -13.70 -10.47 15.10
CA LEU A 462 -13.43 -9.06 14.90
C LEU A 462 -12.37 -8.55 15.88
N ARG A 463 -11.43 -7.78 15.35
CA ARG A 463 -10.38 -7.09 16.13
C ARG A 463 -10.68 -5.62 16.30
N TRP A 464 -10.95 -4.93 15.20
CA TRP A 464 -11.30 -3.51 15.17
C TRP A 464 -12.03 -3.17 13.87
N ILE A 465 -12.76 -2.05 13.89
CA ILE A 465 -13.51 -1.46 12.79
C ILE A 465 -13.30 0.06 12.78
N VAL A 466 -12.91 0.61 11.62
CA VAL A 466 -12.80 2.06 11.42
C VAL A 466 -13.67 2.53 10.25
N GLY A 467 -14.06 3.80 10.22
CA GLY A 467 -14.86 4.42 9.15
C GLY A 467 -16.38 4.40 9.35
N ASP A 468 -16.86 3.95 10.50
CA ASP A 468 -18.27 4.05 10.86
C ASP A 468 -18.72 5.50 11.11
N GLU A 469 -20.04 5.73 11.21
CA GLU A 469 -20.59 7.08 11.43
C GLU A 469 -20.11 7.68 12.75
N ASP A 470 -20.00 6.84 13.78
CA ASP A 470 -19.69 7.26 15.15
C ASP A 470 -18.16 7.31 15.41
N GLY A 471 -17.34 6.71 14.55
CA GLY A 471 -15.89 6.64 14.72
C GLY A 471 -15.47 5.79 15.92
N THR A 472 -16.06 4.60 16.09
CA THR A 472 -15.99 3.81 17.34
C THR A 472 -14.54 3.50 17.76
N ASP A 473 -13.73 2.91 16.87
CA ASP A 473 -12.33 2.57 17.19
C ASP A 473 -11.34 3.65 16.75
N GLU A 474 -11.72 4.54 15.82
CA GLU A 474 -10.91 5.69 15.40
C GLU A 474 -11.79 6.90 15.00
N PRO A 475 -12.00 7.86 15.93
CA PRO A 475 -12.87 9.02 15.70
C PRO A 475 -12.43 9.93 14.55
N GLN A 476 -11.14 10.00 14.24
CA GLN A 476 -10.64 10.86 13.16
C GLN A 476 -11.05 10.33 11.77
N LEU A 477 -11.37 9.05 11.67
CA LEU A 477 -11.82 8.41 10.43
C LEU A 477 -13.34 8.25 10.38
N ALA A 478 -14.07 8.83 11.32
CA ALA A 478 -15.54 8.83 11.30
C ALA A 478 -16.06 9.35 9.96
N GLY A 479 -16.94 8.57 9.34
CA GLY A 479 -17.55 8.86 8.05
C GLY A 479 -16.60 8.84 6.85
N ALA A 480 -15.42 8.24 6.96
CA ALA A 480 -14.55 8.02 5.82
C ALA A 480 -15.13 6.97 4.84
N PHE A 481 -14.82 7.13 3.56
CA PHE A 481 -15.10 6.12 2.54
C PHE A 481 -13.77 5.55 2.02
N PHE A 482 -13.43 4.34 2.44
CA PHE A 482 -12.25 3.62 1.97
C PHE A 482 -12.41 3.16 0.53
N LEU A 483 -11.36 3.33 -0.27
CA LEU A 483 -11.42 3.15 -1.72
C LEU A 483 -11.02 1.74 -2.17
N GLY A 484 -10.49 0.88 -1.31
CA GLY A 484 -10.08 -0.45 -1.71
C GLY A 484 -9.43 -1.26 -0.61
N ALA A 485 -8.87 -2.42 -0.98
CA ALA A 485 -8.14 -3.25 -0.04
C ALA A 485 -6.88 -2.53 0.44
N PRO A 486 -6.62 -2.53 1.77
CA PRO A 486 -5.42 -1.91 2.28
C PRO A 486 -4.18 -2.69 1.83
N LEU A 487 -3.02 -2.10 2.07
CA LEU A 487 -1.71 -2.67 1.85
C LEU A 487 -1.02 -2.84 3.22
N PRO A 488 -1.02 -4.05 3.79
CA PRO A 488 -0.18 -4.37 4.93
C PRO A 488 1.28 -4.34 4.48
N LEU A 489 2.07 -3.45 5.05
CA LEU A 489 3.46 -3.26 4.64
C LEU A 489 4.26 -2.73 5.83
N MET A 490 5.40 -3.36 6.14
CA MET A 490 6.33 -2.92 7.19
C MET A 490 5.66 -2.74 8.58
N GLY A 491 4.74 -3.64 8.93
CA GLY A 491 4.04 -3.59 10.22
C GLY A 491 2.94 -2.53 10.32
N GLN A 492 2.63 -1.83 9.24
CA GLN A 492 1.58 -0.81 9.18
C GLN A 492 0.56 -1.15 8.10
N LEU A 493 -0.63 -0.55 8.21
CA LEU A 493 -1.72 -0.77 7.28
C LEU A 493 -2.01 0.51 6.48
N TYR A 494 -1.70 0.48 5.18
CA TYR A 494 -1.87 1.63 4.28
C TYR A 494 -3.19 1.50 3.52
N VAL A 495 -4.04 2.52 3.56
CA VAL A 495 -5.34 2.51 2.87
C VAL A 495 -5.65 3.87 2.26
N LEU A 496 -6.32 3.89 1.10
CA LEU A 496 -6.85 5.12 0.54
C LEU A 496 -8.26 5.35 1.04
N ALA A 497 -8.56 6.58 1.45
CA ALA A 497 -9.89 6.98 1.87
C ALA A 497 -10.26 8.34 1.30
N GLU A 498 -11.54 8.53 0.98
CA GLU A 498 -12.13 9.84 0.76
C GLU A 498 -12.83 10.29 2.05
N GLN A 499 -12.49 11.50 2.51
CA GLN A 499 -13.13 12.13 3.66
C GLN A 499 -13.22 13.64 3.40
N ALA A 500 -14.40 14.22 3.59
CA ALA A 500 -14.66 15.65 3.35
C ALA A 500 -14.18 16.16 1.96
N GLY A 501 -14.41 15.37 0.90
CA GLY A 501 -14.01 15.72 -0.47
C GLY A 501 -12.51 15.68 -0.73
N GLN A 502 -11.74 14.97 0.10
CA GLN A 502 -10.29 14.81 -0.06
C GLN A 502 -9.91 13.34 -0.08
N ILE A 503 -9.14 12.95 -1.10
CA ILE A 503 -8.51 11.63 -1.14
C ILE A 503 -7.22 11.69 -0.34
N ARG A 504 -7.10 10.79 0.63
CA ARG A 504 -5.98 10.70 1.56
C ARG A 504 -5.39 9.29 1.55
N LEU A 505 -4.07 9.22 1.68
CA LEU A 505 -3.40 8.03 2.18
C LEU A 505 -3.49 8.05 3.69
N VAL A 506 -4.08 7.02 4.26
CA VAL A 506 -4.25 6.81 5.69
C VAL A 506 -3.38 5.62 6.09
N VAL A 507 -2.61 5.78 7.16
CA VAL A 507 -1.79 4.70 7.72
C VAL A 507 -2.25 4.42 9.13
N LEU A 508 -2.58 3.16 9.37
CA LEU A 508 -3.11 2.67 10.63
C LEU A 508 -2.10 1.73 11.29
N ASP A 509 -2.15 1.70 12.62
CA ASP A 509 -1.58 0.60 13.38
C ASP A 509 -2.34 -0.69 13.05
N ILE A 510 -1.59 -1.78 12.83
CA ILE A 510 -2.15 -3.02 12.32
C ILE A 510 -2.95 -3.78 13.40
N ASP A 511 -2.57 -3.65 14.67
CA ASP A 511 -3.14 -4.39 15.78
C ASP A 511 -4.38 -3.70 16.37
N THR A 512 -4.42 -2.36 16.34
CA THR A 512 -5.45 -1.53 16.98
C THR A 512 -6.36 -0.80 16.01
N GLY A 513 -5.91 -0.56 14.76
CA GLY A 513 -6.63 0.27 13.80
C GLY A 513 -6.50 1.79 14.05
N ALA A 514 -5.71 2.20 15.04
CA ALA A 514 -5.51 3.61 15.39
C ALA A 514 -4.80 4.36 14.25
N LEU A 515 -5.21 5.60 14.01
CA LEU A 515 -4.61 6.47 12.99
C LEU A 515 -3.20 6.88 13.41
N GLN A 516 -2.20 6.42 12.66
CA GLN A 516 -0.80 6.78 12.87
C GLN A 516 -0.46 8.10 12.16
N TRP A 517 -0.86 8.23 10.90
CA TRP A 517 -0.78 9.49 10.15
C TRP A 517 -1.66 9.45 8.90
N SER A 518 -1.94 10.63 8.34
CA SER A 518 -2.59 10.74 7.03
C SER A 518 -1.91 11.79 6.14
N GLN A 519 -1.93 11.56 4.84
CA GLN A 519 -1.39 12.46 3.82
C GLN A 519 -2.46 12.74 2.78
N GLN A 520 -2.79 14.01 2.57
CA GLN A 520 -3.68 14.39 1.47
C GLN A 520 -2.98 14.19 0.13
N LEU A 521 -3.66 13.47 -0.78
CA LEU A 521 -3.18 13.20 -2.14
C LEU A 521 -3.93 14.05 -3.16
N ALA A 522 -5.25 14.13 -3.06
CA ALA A 522 -6.05 14.86 -4.03
C ALA A 522 -7.25 15.55 -3.41
N HIS A 523 -7.70 16.64 -4.04
CA HIS A 523 -9.01 17.24 -3.76
C HIS A 523 -10.03 16.86 -4.84
N VAL A 524 -11.26 16.59 -4.42
CA VAL A 524 -12.37 16.23 -5.30
C VAL A 524 -13.33 17.42 -5.36
N GLU A 525 -13.26 18.20 -6.44
CA GLU A 525 -14.08 19.42 -6.59
C GLU A 525 -15.51 19.13 -7.09
N MET A 526 -15.72 18.08 -7.88
CA MET A 526 -16.97 17.90 -8.63
C MET A 526 -18.07 17.17 -7.85
N ARG A 527 -17.81 15.92 -7.45
CA ARG A 527 -18.83 15.01 -6.90
C ARG A 527 -18.25 14.19 -5.76
N ASP A 528 -18.89 14.33 -4.61
CA ASP A 528 -18.67 13.49 -3.44
C ASP A 528 -18.83 12.00 -3.80
N ILE A 529 -18.00 11.14 -3.21
CA ILE A 529 -18.03 9.70 -3.43
C ILE A 529 -19.39 9.07 -3.15
N SER A 530 -20.26 9.69 -2.36
CA SER A 530 -21.63 9.22 -2.12
C SER A 530 -22.53 9.24 -3.35
N VAL A 531 -22.27 10.12 -4.33
CA VAL A 531 -23.11 10.27 -5.53
C VAL A 531 -22.41 9.84 -6.82
N ASP A 532 -21.11 9.56 -6.78
CA ASP A 532 -20.34 9.09 -7.93
C ASP A 532 -20.27 7.55 -7.99
N SER A 533 -21.20 6.94 -8.73
CA SER A 533 -21.31 5.48 -8.80
C SER A 533 -20.12 4.79 -9.43
N LEU A 534 -19.51 5.41 -10.43
CA LEU A 534 -18.37 4.86 -11.13
C LEU A 534 -17.12 4.88 -10.23
N ARG A 535 -16.86 6.00 -9.54
CA ARG A 535 -15.70 6.11 -8.63
C ARG A 535 -15.80 5.14 -7.46
N ARG A 536 -17.00 4.95 -6.91
CA ARG A 536 -17.23 3.96 -5.85
C ARG A 536 -16.88 2.55 -6.29
N ALA A 537 -17.32 2.14 -7.48
CA ALA A 537 -17.14 0.79 -7.98
C ALA A 537 -15.71 0.53 -8.47
N ALA A 538 -15.07 1.54 -9.08
CA ALA A 538 -13.71 1.42 -9.61
C ALA A 538 -12.66 1.14 -8.53
N GLY A 539 -12.81 1.79 -7.36
CA GLY A 539 -11.88 1.67 -6.25
C GLY A 539 -10.46 2.15 -6.52
N ALA A 540 -9.65 2.18 -5.47
CA ALA A 540 -8.23 2.46 -5.51
C ALA A 540 -7.55 1.82 -4.30
N SER A 541 -6.52 1.02 -4.56
CA SER A 541 -5.75 0.31 -3.52
C SER A 541 -4.28 0.70 -3.62
N PRO A 542 -3.60 1.03 -2.51
CA PRO A 542 -2.17 1.29 -2.52
C PRO A 542 -1.37 0.10 -3.07
N SER A 543 -0.28 0.43 -3.73
CA SER A 543 0.75 -0.53 -4.15
C SER A 543 2.12 0.03 -3.82
N PHE A 544 3.07 -0.86 -3.58
CA PHE A 544 4.46 -0.51 -3.33
C PHE A 544 5.34 -1.30 -4.29
N SER A 545 6.04 -0.58 -5.17
CA SER A 545 7.06 -1.12 -6.05
C SER A 545 8.27 -0.22 -5.94
N ASN A 546 9.45 -0.82 -5.80
CA ASN A 546 10.67 -0.13 -5.43
C ASN A 546 11.69 -0.14 -6.55
#